data_AF-A0A352VWI1-F1
#
_entry.id   AF-A0A352VWI1-F1
#
_cell.length_a   1.000
_cell.length_b   1.000
_cell.length_c   1.000
_cell.angle_alpha   90.00
_cell.angle_beta   90.00
_cell.angle_gamma   90.00
#
_symmetry.space_group_name_H-M   'P 1'
#
loop_
_entity.id
_entity.type
_entity.pdbx_description
1 polymer ?
#
loop_
_entity_poly.entity_id
_entity_poly.type
_entity_poly.pdbx_seq_one_letter_code
_entity_poly.pdbx_strand_id
1 'polypeptide(L)'
;IAGSIQYTLGFPNLEVRSVLSRLLAMNTSGIDNFAPVHRNISQVMESANSNALKEALKSFFASIPHDWHRKNNIAEYEGYWATVMYTLFAGMGYEIKAEDTTNRGRLDLMVKTSKNIWLFEFKVKGI
;
A
#
# COMPACT_ATOMS: atom_id res chain seq x y z
N ILE A 1 -12.74 54.25 8.13
CA ILE A 1 -11.97 53.54 9.18
C ILE A 1 -12.32 52.07 8.99
N ALA A 2 -11.46 51.11 8.67
CA ALA A 2 -10.05 51.02 8.36
C ALA A 2 -9.92 49.84 7.37
N GLY A 3 -8.91 49.83 6.50
CA GLY A 3 -8.68 48.69 5.61
C GLY A 3 -8.54 47.41 6.42
N SER A 4 -9.46 46.46 6.22
CA SER A 4 -9.39 45.16 6.87
C SER A 4 -8.12 44.47 6.38
N ILE A 5 -7.20 44.21 7.30
CA ILE A 5 -5.97 43.52 6.96
C ILE A 5 -6.35 42.08 6.58
N GLN A 6 -6.19 41.73 5.31
CA GLN A 6 -6.38 40.38 4.82
C GLN A 6 -5.05 39.62 4.93
N TYR A 7 -5.09 38.48 5.60
CA TYR A 7 -3.98 37.55 5.68
C TYR A 7 -4.32 36.28 4.91
N THR A 8 -3.36 35.79 4.13
CA THR A 8 -3.45 34.46 3.53
C THR A 8 -2.69 33.48 4.40
N LEU A 9 -3.40 32.53 5.00
CA LEU A 9 -2.79 31.44 5.76
C LEU A 9 -2.33 30.35 4.79
N GLY A 10 -1.08 29.92 4.97
CA GLY A 10 -0.47 28.82 4.22
C GLY A 10 0.02 27.71 5.15
N PHE A 11 0.70 26.72 4.58
CA PHE A 11 1.31 25.63 5.33
C PHE A 11 2.84 25.77 5.32
N PRO A 12 3.51 25.56 6.46
CA PRO A 12 4.97 25.70 6.54
C PRO A 12 5.71 24.61 5.76
N ASN A 13 5.13 23.42 5.62
CA ASN A 13 5.67 22.31 4.82
C ASN A 13 4.55 21.33 4.41
N LEU A 14 4.90 20.32 3.61
CA LEU A 14 3.96 19.30 3.13
C LEU A 14 3.45 18.39 4.25
N GLU A 15 4.27 18.10 5.25
CA GLU A 15 3.90 17.25 6.39
C GLU A 15 2.75 17.88 7.17
N VAL A 16 2.89 19.15 7.54
CA VAL A 16 1.89 19.92 8.28
C VAL A 16 0.59 20.04 7.48
N ARG A 17 0.68 20.25 6.15
CA ARG A 17 -0.49 20.21 5.27
C ARG A 17 -1.20 18.86 5.33
N SER A 18 -0.47 17.77 5.15
CA SER A 18 -1.05 16.42 5.11
C SER A 18 -1.70 16.03 6.43
N VAL A 19 -1.06 16.38 7.57
CA VAL A 19 -1.57 16.09 8.90
C VAL A 19 -2.81 16.92 9.19
N LEU A 20 -2.81 18.23 8.88
CA LEU A 20 -3.99 19.06 9.11
C LEU A 20 -5.18 18.60 8.25
N SER A 21 -4.96 18.33 6.97
CA SER A 21 -6.02 17.82 6.08
C SER A 21 -6.61 16.51 6.60
N ARG A 22 -5.76 15.62 7.13
CA ARG A 22 -6.19 14.35 7.72
C ARG A 22 -6.98 14.54 9.01
N LEU A 23 -6.53 15.41 9.90
CA LEU A 23 -7.23 15.72 11.15
C LEU A 23 -8.60 16.34 10.89
N LEU A 24 -8.69 17.26 9.92
CA LEU A 24 -9.96 17.84 9.49
C LEU A 24 -10.89 16.78 8.91
N ALA A 25 -10.39 15.91 8.03
CA ALA A 25 -11.18 14.81 7.46
C ALA A 25 -11.68 13.83 8.52
N MET A 26 -10.85 13.46 9.51
CA MET A 26 -11.26 12.62 10.64
C MET A 26 -12.40 13.27 11.43
N ASN A 27 -12.25 14.56 11.76
CA ASN A 27 -13.21 15.28 12.59
C ASN A 27 -14.54 15.59 11.87
N THR A 28 -14.54 15.76 10.55
CA THR A 28 -15.77 16.06 9.79
C THR A 28 -16.48 14.83 9.27
N SER A 29 -15.77 13.72 9.04
CA SER A 29 -16.36 12.50 8.46
C SER A 29 -16.90 11.52 9.50
N GLY A 30 -16.56 11.71 10.79
CA GLY A 30 -16.87 10.73 11.84
C GLY A 30 -16.14 9.39 11.67
N ILE A 31 -15.13 9.34 10.79
CA ILE A 31 -14.32 8.17 10.49
C ILE A 31 -12.97 8.37 11.20
N ASP A 32 -12.84 7.80 12.40
CA ASP A 32 -11.61 7.87 13.20
C ASP A 32 -10.41 7.17 12.53
N ASN A 33 -10.66 6.35 11.51
CA ASN A 33 -9.67 5.44 10.94
C ASN A 33 -9.37 5.70 9.46
N PHE A 34 -8.88 6.90 9.15
CA PHE A 34 -8.09 7.13 7.93
C PHE A 34 -6.68 6.54 8.06
N ALA A 35 -6.49 5.36 8.64
CA ALA A 35 -5.20 4.69 8.50
C ALA A 35 -5.04 4.40 6.99
N PRO A 36 -4.11 5.06 6.28
CA PRO A 36 -3.87 4.71 4.89
C PRO A 36 -3.47 3.24 4.95
N VAL A 37 -4.13 2.42 4.16
CA VAL A 37 -3.87 0.97 4.06
C VAL A 37 -2.35 0.71 3.99
N HIS A 38 -1.61 1.62 3.37
CA HIS A 38 -0.14 1.66 3.33
C HIS A 38 0.56 1.69 4.71
N ARG A 39 0.12 2.53 5.66
CA ARG A 39 0.74 2.60 7.00
C ARG A 39 0.55 1.30 7.78
N ASN A 40 -0.59 0.64 7.59
CA ASN A 40 -0.86 -0.66 8.22
C ASN A 40 0.08 -1.75 7.65
N ILE A 41 0.19 -1.85 6.32
CA ILE A 41 1.06 -2.85 5.68
C ILE A 41 2.54 -2.66 6.08
N SER A 42 3.06 -1.43 6.08
CA SER A 42 4.46 -1.20 6.47
C SER A 42 4.75 -1.60 7.92
N GLN A 43 3.85 -1.29 8.86
CA GLN A 43 3.99 -1.70 10.26
C GLN A 43 4.00 -3.23 10.41
N VAL A 44 3.11 -3.89 9.68
CA VAL A 44 2.98 -5.34 9.71
C VAL A 44 4.20 -6.03 9.11
N MET A 45 4.75 -5.52 8.00
CA MET A 45 5.98 -6.01 7.37
C MET A 45 7.20 -5.97 8.31
N GLU A 46 7.31 -4.91 9.13
CA GLU A 46 8.37 -4.79 10.15
C GLU A 46 8.16 -5.70 11.36
N SER A 47 6.92 -6.04 11.69
CA SER A 47 6.57 -6.88 12.84
C SER A 47 6.82 -8.39 12.66
N ALA A 48 7.22 -8.82 11.45
CA ALA A 48 7.35 -10.24 11.07
C ALA A 48 6.07 -11.08 11.25
N ASN A 49 4.90 -10.45 11.40
CA ASN A 49 3.63 -11.14 11.65
C ASN A 49 2.93 -11.50 10.32
N SER A 50 3.12 -12.74 9.88
CA SER A 50 2.57 -13.24 8.61
C SER A 50 1.03 -13.26 8.58
N ASN A 51 0.38 -13.52 9.71
CA ASN A 51 -1.08 -13.52 9.80
C ASN A 51 -1.64 -12.11 9.62
N ALA A 52 -1.04 -11.12 10.28
CA ALA A 52 -1.43 -9.72 10.11
C ALA A 52 -1.18 -9.25 8.66
N LEU A 53 -0.09 -9.71 8.03
CA LEU A 53 0.23 -9.35 6.65
C LEU A 53 -0.82 -9.88 5.68
N LYS A 54 -1.25 -11.12 5.89
CA LYS A 54 -2.31 -11.75 5.11
C LYS A 54 -3.62 -10.95 5.18
N GLU A 55 -4.04 -10.53 6.36
CA GLU A 55 -5.28 -9.74 6.52
C GLU A 55 -5.14 -8.34 5.90
N ALA A 56 -3.99 -7.70 6.05
CA ALA A 56 -3.72 -6.42 5.41
C ALA A 56 -3.74 -6.52 3.88
N LEU A 57 -3.14 -7.56 3.31
CA LEU A 57 -3.15 -7.81 1.86
C LEU A 57 -4.55 -8.15 1.34
N LYS A 58 -5.34 -8.95 2.07
CA LYS A 58 -6.76 -9.19 1.71
C LYS A 58 -7.56 -7.88 1.67
N SER A 59 -7.39 -7.03 2.70
CA SER A 59 -8.06 -5.74 2.74
C SER A 59 -7.63 -4.84 1.58
N PHE A 60 -6.33 -4.85 1.24
CA PHE A 60 -5.81 -4.14 0.07
C PHE A 60 -6.41 -4.64 -1.24
N PHE A 61 -6.42 -5.95 -1.50
CA PHE A 61 -7.03 -6.50 -2.72
C PHE A 61 -8.53 -6.23 -2.80
N ALA A 62 -9.25 -6.31 -1.68
CA ALA A 62 -10.68 -5.97 -1.63
C ALA A 62 -10.97 -4.48 -1.92
N SER A 63 -9.96 -3.60 -1.78
CA SER A 63 -10.09 -2.19 -2.11
C SER A 63 -9.92 -1.88 -3.61
N ILE A 64 -9.42 -2.83 -4.41
CA ILE A 64 -9.26 -2.67 -5.85
C ILE A 64 -10.66 -2.70 -6.50
N PRO A 65 -11.04 -1.67 -7.28
CA PRO A 65 -12.36 -1.62 -7.91
C PRO A 65 -12.61 -2.82 -8.82
N HIS A 66 -13.67 -3.59 -8.54
CA HIS A 66 -14.04 -4.75 -9.35
C HIS A 66 -14.25 -4.40 -10.84
N ASP A 67 -14.66 -3.17 -11.14
CA ASP A 67 -14.86 -2.70 -12.51
C ASP A 67 -13.60 -2.70 -13.37
N TRP A 68 -12.40 -2.70 -12.77
CA TRP A 68 -11.14 -2.83 -13.50
C TRP A 68 -10.93 -4.22 -14.10
N HIS A 69 -11.64 -5.22 -13.58
CA HIS A 69 -11.66 -6.59 -14.09
C HIS A 69 -12.85 -6.86 -15.01
N ARG A 70 -13.75 -5.89 -15.19
CA ARG A 70 -14.94 -6.05 -16.02
C ARG A 70 -14.52 -6.07 -17.50
N LYS A 71 -14.97 -7.09 -18.24
CA LYS A 71 -14.70 -7.30 -19.69
C LYS A 71 -13.23 -7.58 -20.03
N ASN A 72 -12.44 -8.08 -19.09
CA ASN A 72 -11.10 -8.58 -19.38
C ASN A 72 -10.79 -9.79 -18.48
N ASN A 73 -9.76 -10.55 -18.86
CA ASN A 73 -9.33 -11.73 -18.11
C ASN A 73 -8.07 -11.45 -17.30
N ILE A 74 -7.72 -10.18 -17.03
CA ILE A 74 -6.43 -9.82 -16.41
C ILE A 74 -6.25 -10.46 -15.02
N ALA A 75 -7.36 -10.68 -14.30
CA ALA A 75 -7.38 -11.32 -13.00
C ALA A 75 -6.97 -12.81 -13.03
N GLU A 76 -7.03 -13.46 -14.20
CA GLU A 76 -6.65 -14.85 -14.40
C GLU A 76 -5.12 -15.01 -14.55
N TYR A 77 -4.40 -13.93 -14.80
CA TYR A 77 -2.96 -13.96 -15.02
C TYR A 77 -2.19 -13.73 -13.73
N GLU A 78 -1.31 -14.66 -13.37
CA GLU A 78 -0.43 -14.56 -12.22
C GLU A 78 0.46 -13.31 -12.28
N GLY A 79 0.98 -12.98 -13.46
CA GLY A 79 1.82 -11.80 -13.68
C GLY A 79 1.13 -10.47 -13.38
N TYR A 80 -0.20 -10.39 -13.51
CA TYR A 80 -0.95 -9.20 -13.12
C TYR A 80 -0.86 -8.99 -11.60
N TRP A 81 -1.11 -10.03 -10.80
CA TRP A 81 -1.03 -9.94 -9.34
C TRP A 81 0.39 -9.73 -8.84
N ALA A 82 1.38 -10.36 -9.48
CA ALA A 82 2.79 -10.10 -9.21
C ALA A 82 3.15 -8.62 -9.45
N THR A 83 2.65 -8.02 -10.53
CA THR A 83 2.87 -6.60 -10.85
C THR A 83 2.21 -5.67 -9.83
N VAL A 84 0.98 -5.97 -9.40
CA VAL A 84 0.27 -5.20 -8.36
C VAL A 84 1.06 -5.21 -7.05
N MET A 85 1.53 -6.39 -6.62
CA MET A 85 2.32 -6.55 -5.40
C MET A 85 3.70 -5.90 -5.50
N TYR A 86 4.38 -6.05 -6.63
CA TYR A 86 5.64 -5.35 -6.91
C TYR A 86 5.45 -3.83 -6.78
N THR A 87 4.44 -3.28 -7.44
CA THR A 87 4.15 -1.84 -7.42
C THR A 87 3.79 -1.34 -6.02
N LEU A 88 3.01 -2.13 -5.27
CA LEU A 88 2.65 -1.83 -3.88
C LEU A 88 3.90 -1.65 -3.00
N PHE A 89 4.81 -2.62 -3.01
CA PHE A 89 6.01 -2.56 -2.17
C PHE A 89 7.03 -1.57 -2.69
N ALA A 90 7.16 -1.41 -4.01
CA ALA A 90 8.07 -0.44 -4.60
C ALA A 90 7.63 0.99 -4.24
N GLY A 91 6.32 1.25 -4.26
CA GLY A 91 5.74 2.52 -3.80
C GLY A 91 5.92 2.77 -2.29
N MET A 92 6.15 1.73 -1.48
CA MET A 92 6.51 1.84 -0.07
C MET A 92 8.02 2.06 0.16
N GLY A 93 8.84 1.99 -0.89
CA GLY A 93 10.29 2.20 -0.80
C GLY A 93 11.08 1.00 -0.27
N TYR A 94 10.51 -0.21 -0.30
CA TYR A 94 11.25 -1.41 0.08
C TYR A 94 12.30 -1.79 -0.97
N GLU A 95 13.36 -2.46 -0.52
CA GLU A 95 14.29 -3.16 -1.40
C GLU A 95 13.60 -4.44 -1.92
N ILE A 96 13.49 -4.56 -3.24
CA ILE A 96 12.72 -5.62 -3.90
C ILE A 96 13.59 -6.31 -4.94
N LYS A 97 13.50 -7.64 -5.00
CA LYS A 97 14.02 -8.44 -6.11
C LYS A 97 12.90 -9.28 -6.68
N ALA A 98 12.51 -8.98 -7.92
CA ALA A 98 11.58 -9.80 -8.70
C ALA A 98 12.36 -10.87 -9.46
N GLU A 99 11.75 -12.05 -9.66
CA GLU A 99 12.33 -13.16 -10.43
C GLU A 99 13.73 -13.60 -9.94
N ASP A 100 13.95 -13.55 -8.62
CA ASP A 100 15.26 -13.87 -8.05
C ASP A 100 15.55 -15.36 -8.22
N THR A 101 16.62 -15.66 -8.96
CA THR A 101 17.00 -17.03 -9.27
C THR A 101 18.02 -17.50 -8.23
N THR A 102 17.59 -18.36 -7.32
CA THR A 102 18.46 -18.96 -6.31
C THR A 102 18.94 -20.33 -6.79
N ASN A 103 20.01 -20.83 -6.18
CA ASN A 103 20.49 -22.21 -6.37
C ASN A 103 19.44 -23.29 -6.02
N ARG A 104 18.32 -22.94 -5.39
CA ARG A 104 17.21 -23.84 -5.03
C ARG A 104 15.95 -23.66 -5.89
N GLY A 105 15.92 -22.70 -6.81
CA GLY A 105 14.75 -22.40 -7.65
C GLY A 105 14.57 -20.91 -7.92
N ARG A 106 13.55 -20.57 -8.71
CA ARG A 106 13.15 -19.18 -9.02
C ARG A 106 12.06 -18.74 -8.06
N LEU A 107 12.28 -17.61 -7.38
CA LEU A 107 11.29 -16.95 -6.52
C LEU A 107 10.62 -15.82 -7.31
N ASP A 108 9.30 -15.69 -7.21
CA ASP A 108 8.59 -14.63 -7.92
C ASP A 108 8.91 -13.24 -7.37
N LEU A 109 8.92 -13.06 -6.04
CA LEU A 109 9.20 -11.77 -5.41
C LEU A 109 9.82 -11.90 -4.01
N MET A 110 10.96 -11.23 -3.80
CA MET A 110 11.56 -10.98 -2.50
C MET A 110 11.35 -9.52 -2.10
N VAL A 111 10.94 -9.28 -0.85
CA VAL A 111 10.87 -7.95 -0.25
C VAL A 111 11.68 -7.93 1.03
N LYS A 112 12.65 -7.02 1.12
CA LYS A 112 13.53 -6.89 2.28
C LYS A 112 13.16 -5.67 3.11
N THR A 113 12.98 -5.89 4.40
CA THR A 113 12.77 -4.83 5.40
C THR A 113 14.04 -4.63 6.23
N SER A 114 13.99 -3.72 7.21
CA SER A 114 15.11 -3.52 8.13
C SER A 114 15.40 -4.73 9.03
N LYS A 115 14.40 -5.59 9.25
CA LYS A 115 14.45 -6.70 10.21
C LYS A 115 14.32 -8.08 9.57
N ASN A 116 13.60 -8.18 8.45
CA ASN A 116 13.14 -9.46 7.91
C ASN A 116 13.23 -9.49 6.38
N ILE A 117 13.25 -10.70 5.81
CA ILE A 117 13.08 -10.92 4.38
C ILE A 117 11.76 -11.67 4.15
N TRP A 118 10.90 -11.14 3.31
CA TRP A 118 9.65 -11.75 2.90
C TRP A 118 9.80 -12.36 1.51
N LEU A 119 9.35 -13.59 1.36
CA LEU A 119 9.36 -14.34 0.10
C LEU A 119 7.93 -14.59 -0.33
N PHE A 120 7.58 -14.18 -1.54
CA PHE A 120 6.26 -14.37 -2.12
C PHE A 120 6.34 -15.26 -3.35
N GLU A 121 5.43 -16.22 -3.40
CA GLU A 121 5.15 -17.06 -4.57
C GLU A 121 3.69 -16.79 -4.95
N PHE A 122 3.45 -16.46 -6.22
CA PHE A 122 2.11 -16.18 -6.70
C PHE A 122 1.51 -17.44 -7.32
N LYS A 123 0.21 -17.64 -7.10
CA LYS A 123 -0.59 -18.66 -7.80
C LYS A 123 -1.99 -18.12 -7.98
N VAL A 124 -2.50 -18.22 -9.20
CA VAL A 124 -3.92 -18.01 -9.48
C VAL A 124 -4.58 -19.37 -9.63
N LYS A 125 -5.61 -19.65 -8.83
CA LYS A 125 -6.46 -20.81 -9.12
C LYS A 125 -7.31 -20.43 -10.33
N GLY A 126 -7.09 -21.13 -11.44
CA GLY A 126 -8.05 -21.13 -12.54
C GLY A 126 -9.41 -21.53 -12.00
N ILE A 127 -10.45 -20.82 -12.43
CA ILE A 127 -11.85 -21.19 -12.16
C ILE A 127 -12.18 -22.45 -12.95
#